data_AF-A0A975JBH0-F1
#
_entry.id   AF-A0A975JBH0-F1
#
_cell.length_a   1.000
_cell.length_b   1.000
_cell.length_c   1.000
_cell.angle_alpha   90.00
_cell.angle_beta   90.00
_cell.angle_gamma   90.00
#
_symmetry.space_group_name_H-M   'P 1'
#
loop_
_entity.id
_entity.type
_entity.pdbx_description
1 polymer ?
#
loop_
_entity_poly.entity_id
_entity_poly.type
_entity_poly.pdbx_seq_one_letter_code
_entity_poly.pdbx_strand_id
1 'polypeptide(L)'
;MASPLVQHAPPKGRETRAQKAERLWAREYRKAAQRDAAERQERALGVDHGRQVAQTLLTGWIPQDGAAQRPRFRAQHVSDIEAREPDFIVGDLIEARSCVVVFGSPGSGKSFVTLDVAACVATGRDFHSKEVQQGCAVYVAGEGGAGIKRRLQTWSKHTGEELDKSKPLFVIQSPIEMLNAVDVSAACDAIAEATGEFDIKLIVLDTLARNFGDGDENSTGDMNRFVSAVGRMIERFSCTVVVVHHSGHGDNSRGRGSSALRAAADAEFRVEKEHSTVTLSHTKAKDAPESAPVRFSLESVELGTRANGEPFTSAVLIEREAQTVKATKLTPSQQRAMKAYEDAAKEHGLFADDGSVIGVHRNEWRKAFYRIATQDNDDSKSKAFRRACTDLVEIGELDVADDVFRYVGTFAWVKNQAVTASRTTGQDTDIAGHVQLARP
;
A
#
# COMPACT_ATOMS: atom_id res chain seq x y z
N MET A 1 60.65 -77.58 33.84
CA MET A 1 59.62 -77.15 32.87
C MET A 1 60.32 -76.30 31.83
N ALA A 2 60.40 -76.79 30.59
CA ALA A 2 61.26 -76.26 29.53
C ALA A 2 60.61 -75.11 28.74
N SER A 3 61.47 -74.21 28.25
CA SER A 3 61.23 -72.94 27.53
C SER A 3 60.39 -73.03 26.25
N PRO A 4 59.74 -71.91 25.84
CA PRO A 4 59.12 -71.78 24.53
C PRO A 4 60.10 -71.26 23.45
N LEU A 5 60.04 -71.85 22.25
CA LEU A 5 60.68 -71.37 21.03
C LEU A 5 59.80 -70.32 20.35
N VAL A 6 60.40 -69.17 20.04
CA VAL A 6 59.81 -68.03 19.31
C VAL A 6 59.77 -68.34 17.81
N GLN A 7 58.61 -68.17 17.17
CA GLN A 7 58.47 -68.17 15.70
C GLN A 7 58.18 -66.74 15.19
N HIS A 8 58.89 -66.33 14.13
CA HIS A 8 58.78 -65.04 13.46
C HIS A 8 57.44 -64.85 12.72
N ALA A 9 56.90 -63.62 12.73
CA ALA A 9 55.73 -63.21 11.95
C ALA A 9 56.13 -62.64 10.56
N PRO A 10 55.33 -62.86 9.50
CA PRO A 10 55.62 -62.37 8.14
C PRO A 10 55.15 -60.91 7.92
N PRO A 11 55.64 -60.21 6.87
CA PRO A 11 55.48 -58.76 6.72
C PRO A 11 54.09 -58.33 6.23
N LYS A 12 53.63 -57.15 6.69
CA LYS A 12 52.35 -56.51 6.33
C LYS A 12 52.29 -56.16 4.84
N GLY A 13 51.38 -56.80 4.10
CA GLY A 13 51.14 -56.55 2.67
C GLY A 13 50.45 -55.22 2.37
N ARG A 14 50.86 -54.56 1.28
CA ARG A 14 50.23 -53.35 0.70
C ARG A 14 48.82 -53.68 0.18
N GLU A 15 47.85 -52.82 0.49
CA GLU A 15 46.45 -52.92 0.05
C GLU A 15 46.38 -52.97 -1.49
N THR A 16 45.75 -54.00 -2.04
CA THR A 16 45.64 -54.21 -3.48
C THR A 16 44.62 -53.24 -4.10
N ARG A 17 44.73 -52.97 -5.41
CA ARG A 17 43.75 -52.12 -6.13
C ARG A 17 42.31 -52.62 -5.99
N ALA A 18 42.12 -53.94 -5.90
CA ALA A 18 40.80 -54.55 -5.67
C ALA A 18 40.25 -54.22 -4.28
N GLN A 19 41.06 -54.34 -3.22
CA GLN A 19 40.68 -53.98 -1.85
C GLN A 19 40.35 -52.48 -1.72
N LYS A 20 41.11 -51.62 -2.41
CA LYS A 20 40.83 -50.18 -2.44
C LYS A 20 39.52 -49.85 -3.18
N ALA A 21 39.21 -50.57 -4.26
CA ALA A 21 37.97 -50.42 -5.01
C ALA A 21 36.75 -50.87 -4.18
N GLU A 22 36.81 -52.03 -3.52
CA GLU A 22 35.76 -52.50 -2.61
C GLU A 22 35.51 -51.50 -1.47
N ARG A 23 36.56 -50.94 -0.88
CA ARG A 23 36.42 -49.97 0.22
C ARG A 23 35.75 -48.66 -0.24
N LEU A 24 36.05 -48.21 -1.45
CA LEU A 24 35.40 -47.03 -2.04
C LEU A 24 33.94 -47.32 -2.39
N TRP A 25 33.66 -48.48 -2.97
CA TRP A 25 32.31 -48.90 -3.31
C TRP A 25 31.43 -49.06 -2.07
N ALA A 26 31.95 -49.70 -1.01
CA ALA A 26 31.26 -49.82 0.28
C ALA A 26 30.99 -48.45 0.94
N ARG A 27 31.89 -47.48 0.77
CA ARG A 27 31.71 -46.11 1.30
C ARG A 27 30.62 -45.36 0.55
N GLU A 28 30.61 -45.42 -0.79
CA GLU A 28 29.57 -44.77 -1.59
C GLU A 28 28.20 -45.45 -1.41
N TYR A 29 28.16 -46.77 -1.28
CA TYR A 29 26.93 -47.50 -0.96
C TYR A 29 26.36 -47.09 0.40
N ARG A 30 27.18 -46.93 1.44
CA ARG A 30 26.72 -46.43 2.76
C ARG A 30 26.18 -45.00 2.68
N LYS A 31 26.82 -44.12 1.91
CA LYS A 31 26.31 -42.75 1.70
C LYS A 31 24.98 -42.74 0.97
N ALA A 32 24.82 -43.58 -0.06
CA ALA A 32 23.57 -43.73 -0.79
C ALA A 32 22.45 -44.25 0.13
N ALA A 33 22.74 -45.26 0.96
CA ALA A 33 21.79 -45.79 1.94
C ALA A 33 21.39 -44.76 3.02
N GLN A 34 22.33 -43.90 3.46
CA GLN A 34 22.03 -42.83 4.41
C GLN A 34 21.16 -41.71 3.81
N ARG A 35 21.38 -41.35 2.54
CA ARG A 35 20.53 -40.37 1.83
C ARG A 35 19.12 -40.91 1.65
N ASP A 36 19.00 -42.16 1.22
CA ASP A 36 17.70 -42.81 1.03
C ASP A 36 16.94 -42.99 2.36
N ALA A 37 17.65 -43.23 3.46
CA ALA A 37 17.06 -43.24 4.80
C ALA A 37 16.57 -41.84 5.25
N ALA A 38 17.33 -40.78 4.96
CA ALA A 38 16.94 -39.40 5.26
C ALA A 38 15.71 -38.96 4.45
N GLU A 39 15.66 -39.27 3.15
CA GLU A 39 14.51 -38.98 2.29
C GLU A 39 13.25 -39.75 2.73
N ARG A 40 13.40 -41.00 3.18
CA ARG A 40 12.29 -41.75 3.78
C ARG A 40 11.81 -41.15 5.10
N GLN A 41 12.71 -40.65 5.94
CA GLN A 41 12.36 -40.00 7.19
C GLN A 41 11.65 -38.65 6.96
N GLU A 42 12.11 -37.86 5.99
CA GLU A 42 11.47 -36.60 5.59
C GLU A 42 10.07 -36.83 5.00
N ARG A 43 9.90 -37.85 4.14
CA ARG A 43 8.58 -38.28 3.66
C ARG A 43 7.69 -38.79 4.79
N ALA A 44 8.22 -39.54 5.75
CA ALA A 44 7.46 -40.01 6.90
C ALA A 44 6.97 -38.84 7.78
N LEU A 45 7.82 -37.83 8.02
CA LEU A 45 7.45 -36.62 8.76
C LEU A 45 6.40 -35.78 8.01
N GLY A 46 6.52 -35.65 6.69
CA GLY A 46 5.51 -34.97 5.87
C GLY A 46 4.16 -35.70 5.84
N VAL A 47 4.17 -37.04 5.84
CA VAL A 47 2.96 -37.87 5.92
C VAL A 47 2.33 -37.82 7.32
N ASP A 48 3.13 -37.81 8.39
CA ASP A 48 2.62 -37.65 9.77
C ASP A 48 2.05 -36.25 10.01
N HIS A 49 2.68 -35.20 9.48
CA HIS A 49 2.13 -33.84 9.54
C HIS A 49 0.83 -33.72 8.74
N GLY A 50 0.79 -34.29 7.53
CA GLY A 50 -0.44 -34.37 6.72
C GLY A 50 -1.54 -35.17 7.41
N ARG A 51 -1.20 -36.25 8.12
CA ARG A 51 -2.14 -37.02 8.95
C ARG A 51 -2.61 -36.24 10.16
N GLN A 52 -1.76 -35.49 10.85
CA GLN A 52 -2.15 -34.66 11.99
C GLN A 52 -3.10 -33.53 11.58
N VAL A 53 -2.82 -32.87 10.44
CA VAL A 53 -3.73 -31.86 9.85
C VAL A 53 -5.05 -32.51 9.44
N ALA A 54 -5.01 -33.64 8.73
CA ALA A 54 -6.23 -34.36 8.33
C ALA A 54 -7.02 -34.88 9.55
N GLN A 55 -6.34 -35.35 10.60
CA GLN A 55 -6.97 -35.85 11.82
C GLN A 55 -7.56 -34.71 12.63
N THR A 56 -6.92 -33.53 12.68
CA THR A 56 -7.49 -32.30 13.29
C THR A 56 -8.70 -31.80 12.50
N LEU A 57 -8.66 -31.86 11.16
CA LEU A 57 -9.80 -31.53 10.30
C LEU A 57 -10.95 -32.55 10.41
N LEU A 58 -10.64 -33.83 10.62
CA LEU A 58 -11.62 -34.91 10.77
C LEU A 58 -12.22 -34.97 12.18
N THR A 59 -11.45 -34.70 13.24
CA THR A 59 -11.96 -34.69 14.63
C THR A 59 -12.63 -33.36 14.99
N GLY A 60 -12.31 -32.27 14.29
CA GLY A 60 -13.04 -31.00 14.38
C GLY A 60 -14.45 -31.04 13.77
N TRP A 61 -14.84 -32.13 13.11
CA TRP A 61 -16.16 -32.32 12.48
C TRP A 61 -17.06 -33.34 13.20
N ILE A 62 -16.79 -33.66 14.46
CA ILE A 62 -17.77 -34.34 15.32
C ILE A 62 -18.19 -33.34 16.39
N PRO A 63 -19.38 -32.73 16.27
CA PRO A 63 -19.90 -31.84 17.30
C PRO A 63 -20.04 -32.63 18.61
N GLN A 64 -19.26 -32.26 19.63
CA GLN A 64 -19.56 -32.66 21.00
C GLN A 64 -20.69 -31.76 21.51
N ASP A 65 -21.80 -32.40 21.85
CA ASP A 65 -22.91 -31.95 22.70
C ASP A 65 -23.63 -30.62 22.38
N GLY A 66 -24.86 -30.76 21.87
CA GLY A 66 -26.05 -30.07 22.38
C GLY A 66 -26.28 -28.58 22.08
N ALA A 67 -25.28 -27.81 21.64
CA ALA A 67 -25.51 -26.43 21.20
C ALA A 67 -26.02 -26.43 19.75
N ALA A 68 -27.27 -25.99 19.52
CA ALA A 68 -27.82 -25.84 18.18
C ALA A 68 -26.87 -24.99 17.32
N GLN A 69 -26.16 -25.64 16.38
CA GLN A 69 -25.25 -24.95 15.49
C GLN A 69 -26.05 -23.97 14.65
N ARG A 70 -25.85 -22.67 14.88
CA ARG A 70 -26.34 -21.66 13.94
C ARG A 70 -25.70 -21.98 12.58
N PRO A 71 -26.49 -22.09 11.50
CA PRO A 71 -25.94 -22.40 10.19
C PRO A 71 -24.89 -21.34 9.83
N ARG A 72 -23.70 -21.80 9.40
CA ARG A 72 -22.56 -20.95 9.01
C ARG A 72 -22.93 -19.94 7.92
N PHE A 73 -23.83 -20.33 7.03
CA PHE A 73 -24.34 -19.47 5.97
C PHE A 73 -25.83 -19.21 6.20
N ARG A 74 -26.21 -17.94 6.24
CA ARG A 74 -27.61 -17.51 6.29
C ARG A 74 -28.00 -16.97 4.93
N ALA A 75 -28.70 -17.78 4.14
CA ALA A 75 -29.36 -17.29 2.95
C ALA A 75 -30.60 -16.47 3.36
N GLN A 76 -30.73 -15.27 2.82
CA GLN A 76 -31.92 -14.43 2.98
C GLN A 76 -32.50 -14.15 1.59
N HIS A 77 -33.83 -14.12 1.49
CA HIS A 77 -34.47 -13.66 0.26
C HIS A 77 -34.31 -12.14 0.16
N VAL A 78 -34.14 -11.59 -1.05
CA VAL A 78 -33.87 -10.15 -1.25
C VAL A 78 -34.96 -9.25 -0.67
N SER A 79 -36.21 -9.72 -0.61
CA SER A 79 -37.32 -8.98 0.03
C SER A 79 -37.15 -8.78 1.53
N ASP A 80 -36.34 -9.62 2.17
CA ASP A 80 -36.13 -9.61 3.62
C ASP A 80 -34.87 -8.80 3.99
N ILE A 81 -34.19 -8.22 3.00
CA ILE A 81 -33.00 -7.39 3.15
C ILE A 81 -33.43 -5.93 2.98
N GLU A 82 -33.37 -5.17 4.07
CA GLU A 82 -33.58 -3.73 4.03
C GLU A 82 -32.39 -3.04 3.35
N ALA A 83 -32.66 -2.17 2.37
CA ALA A 83 -31.64 -1.26 1.87
C ALA A 83 -31.27 -0.27 2.98
N ARG A 84 -29.97 -0.11 3.23
CA ARG A 84 -29.43 0.81 4.23
C ARG A 84 -28.41 1.71 3.57
N GLU A 85 -28.34 2.96 4.00
CA GLU A 85 -27.25 3.84 3.60
C GLU A 85 -25.92 3.27 4.14
N PRO A 86 -24.80 3.46 3.42
CA PRO A 86 -23.49 3.04 3.91
C PRO A 86 -23.20 3.70 5.27
N ASP A 87 -22.75 2.89 6.22
CA ASP A 87 -22.32 3.36 7.53
C ASP A 87 -20.84 3.75 7.45
N PHE A 88 -20.41 4.80 8.14
CA PHE A 88 -19.05 5.33 8.07
C PHE A 88 -18.42 5.48 9.45
N ILE A 89 -17.16 5.07 9.59
CA ILE A 89 -16.38 5.31 10.81
C ILE A 89 -15.74 6.71 10.81
N VAL A 90 -15.50 7.31 9.65
CA VAL A 90 -14.94 8.66 9.49
C VAL A 90 -15.68 9.39 8.37
N GLY A 91 -16.59 10.29 8.74
CA GLY A 91 -17.37 11.15 7.83
C GLY A 91 -17.83 10.45 6.56
N ASP A 92 -17.36 10.94 5.42
CA ASP A 92 -17.57 10.41 4.07
C ASP A 92 -16.31 9.70 3.52
N LEU A 93 -15.33 9.41 4.36
CA LEU A 93 -14.05 8.84 3.95
C LEU A 93 -14.02 7.32 4.12
N ILE A 94 -14.28 6.82 5.33
CA ILE A 94 -13.99 5.43 5.66
C ILE A 94 -15.29 4.75 6.05
N GLU A 95 -15.79 3.90 5.15
CA GLU A 95 -16.96 3.05 5.38
C GLU A 95 -16.70 2.07 6.53
N ALA A 96 -17.72 1.81 7.35
CA ALA A 96 -17.70 0.82 8.41
C ALA A 96 -17.73 -0.60 7.82
N ARG A 97 -17.09 -1.56 8.52
CA ARG A 97 -17.08 -3.00 8.14
C ARG A 97 -16.52 -3.27 6.74
N SER A 98 -15.52 -2.48 6.35
CA SER A 98 -14.96 -2.48 5.00
C SER A 98 -13.45 -2.79 4.98
N CYS A 99 -12.94 -3.12 3.79
CA CYS A 99 -11.51 -3.20 3.51
C CYS A 99 -11.06 -1.90 2.83
N VAL A 100 -10.22 -1.11 3.51
CA VAL A 100 -9.72 0.17 3.00
C VAL A 100 -8.22 0.09 2.75
N VAL A 101 -7.76 0.57 1.59
CA VAL A 101 -6.34 0.61 1.24
C VAL A 101 -5.84 2.04 1.26
N VAL A 102 -4.75 2.30 1.98
CA VAL A 102 -4.06 3.60 1.99
C VAL A 102 -2.67 3.42 1.41
N PHE A 103 -2.42 3.88 0.19
CA PHE A 103 -1.15 3.67 -0.52
C PHE A 103 -0.40 4.95 -0.84
N GLY A 104 0.88 4.82 -1.19
CA GLY A 104 1.74 5.95 -1.57
C GLY A 104 3.22 5.66 -1.35
N SER A 105 4.09 6.53 -1.85
CA SER A 105 5.54 6.34 -1.78
C SER A 105 6.07 6.29 -0.34
N PRO A 106 7.23 5.66 -0.08
CA PRO A 106 7.89 5.74 1.22
C PRO A 106 8.05 7.20 1.68
N GLY A 107 7.77 7.48 2.96
CA GLY A 107 7.87 8.85 3.51
C GLY A 107 6.72 9.81 3.13
N SER A 108 5.70 9.37 2.40
CA SER A 108 4.57 10.22 1.99
C SER A 108 3.64 10.65 3.13
N GLY A 109 3.76 10.07 4.33
CA GLY A 109 2.93 10.44 5.48
C GLY A 109 1.76 9.50 5.76
N LYS A 110 1.63 8.35 5.06
CA LYS A 110 0.58 7.34 5.32
C LYS A 110 0.41 7.00 6.79
N SER A 111 1.49 6.60 7.48
CA SER A 111 1.46 6.26 8.90
C SER A 111 1.15 7.45 9.82
N PHE A 112 1.26 8.70 9.35
CA PHE A 112 0.75 9.85 10.11
C PHE A 112 -0.77 9.95 9.93
N VAL A 113 -1.27 9.83 8.70
CA VAL A 113 -2.71 9.88 8.41
C VAL A 113 -3.45 8.75 9.11
N THR A 114 -3.00 7.50 8.96
CA THR A 114 -3.69 6.34 9.54
C THR A 114 -3.61 6.29 11.06
N LEU A 115 -2.53 6.80 11.65
CA LEU A 115 -2.39 6.89 13.10
C LEU A 115 -3.27 8.00 13.69
N ASP A 116 -3.42 9.11 12.98
CA ASP A 116 -4.34 10.20 13.33
C ASP A 116 -5.80 9.72 13.28
N VAL A 117 -6.19 9.03 12.20
CA VAL A 117 -7.50 8.34 12.11
C VAL A 117 -7.71 7.40 13.30
N ALA A 118 -6.73 6.54 13.62
CA ALA A 118 -6.87 5.60 14.73
C ALA A 118 -7.01 6.30 16.09
N ALA A 119 -6.29 7.40 16.31
CA ALA A 119 -6.42 8.20 17.52
C ALA A 119 -7.77 8.93 17.60
N CYS A 120 -8.26 9.49 16.49
CA CYS A 120 -9.59 10.07 16.39
C CYS A 120 -10.68 9.03 16.71
N VAL A 121 -10.62 7.82 16.13
CA VAL A 121 -11.58 6.72 16.43
C VAL A 121 -11.54 6.34 17.92
N ALA A 122 -10.35 6.20 18.51
CA ALA A 122 -10.21 5.86 19.93
C ALA A 122 -10.74 6.94 20.87
N THR A 123 -10.65 8.21 20.47
CA THR A 123 -11.04 9.36 21.30
C THR A 123 -12.44 9.90 21.02
N GLY A 124 -13.06 9.53 19.90
CA GLY A 124 -14.29 10.13 19.41
C GLY A 124 -14.12 11.56 18.90
N ARG A 125 -12.88 12.01 18.73
CA ARG A 125 -12.58 13.32 18.17
C ARG A 125 -12.80 13.29 16.66
N ASP A 126 -13.39 14.35 16.12
CA ASP A 126 -13.47 14.56 14.68
C ASP A 126 -12.09 14.44 14.01
N PHE A 127 -12.05 13.76 12.88
CA PHE A 127 -10.89 13.70 12.02
C PHE A 127 -10.97 14.86 11.03
N HIS A 128 -10.30 15.97 11.34
CA HIS A 128 -10.19 17.13 10.44
C HIS A 128 -11.54 17.55 9.84
N SER A 129 -12.43 18.05 10.72
CA SER A 129 -13.79 18.50 10.38
C SER A 129 -14.75 17.39 9.92
N LYS A 130 -14.35 16.12 10.03
CA LYS A 130 -15.20 14.97 9.73
C LYS A 130 -15.55 14.22 11.01
N GLU A 131 -16.84 14.00 11.22
CA GLU A 131 -17.35 13.27 12.38
C GLU A 131 -16.79 11.84 12.41
N VAL A 132 -16.53 11.34 13.62
CA VAL A 132 -15.93 10.01 13.83
C VAL A 132 -16.80 9.16 14.74
N GLN A 133 -17.03 7.91 14.34
CA GLN A 133 -17.64 6.93 15.24
C GLN A 133 -16.60 6.45 16.24
N GLN A 134 -16.79 6.79 17.51
CA GLN A 134 -15.90 6.37 18.57
C GLN A 134 -15.93 4.84 18.76
N GLY A 135 -14.76 4.26 18.99
CA GLY A 135 -14.63 2.87 19.42
C GLY A 135 -13.17 2.44 19.55
N CYS A 136 -12.95 1.13 19.72
CA CYS A 136 -11.59 0.61 19.83
C CYS A 136 -10.88 0.58 18.48
N ALA A 137 -9.66 1.10 18.48
CA ALA A 137 -8.74 1.07 17.36
C ALA A 137 -7.52 0.21 17.71
N VAL A 138 -7.13 -0.68 16.79
CA VAL A 138 -5.93 -1.51 16.91
C VAL A 138 -4.97 -1.15 15.79
N TYR A 139 -3.74 -0.76 16.14
CA TYR A 139 -2.71 -0.42 15.18
C TYR A 139 -1.62 -1.49 15.17
N VAL A 140 -1.55 -2.28 14.10
CA VAL A 140 -0.51 -3.29 13.87
C VAL A 140 0.65 -2.65 13.12
N ALA A 141 1.71 -2.36 13.87
CA ALA A 141 2.94 -1.77 13.38
C ALA A 141 3.95 -2.86 13.00
N GLY A 142 3.82 -3.36 11.78
CA GLY A 142 4.79 -4.30 11.20
C GLY A 142 6.17 -3.68 10.97
N GLU A 143 6.28 -2.35 11.02
CA GLU A 143 7.55 -1.63 11.07
C GLU A 143 7.51 -0.42 12.01
N GLY A 144 8.69 0.03 12.45
CA GLY A 144 8.83 1.34 13.10
C GLY A 144 8.09 1.51 14.43
N GLY A 145 7.70 0.42 15.11
CA GLY A 145 6.89 0.44 16.34
C GLY A 145 7.41 1.39 17.43
N ALA A 146 8.73 1.53 17.57
CA ALA A 146 9.36 2.47 18.52
C ALA A 146 9.00 3.95 18.26
N GLY A 147 8.68 4.31 17.01
CA GLY A 147 8.30 5.67 16.61
C GLY A 147 6.84 6.02 16.90
N ILE A 148 5.96 5.04 17.07
CA ILE A 148 4.52 5.26 17.23
C ILE A 148 4.21 5.97 18.54
N LYS A 149 4.81 5.51 19.65
CA LYS A 149 4.61 6.15 20.96
C LYS A 149 4.93 7.64 20.91
N ARG A 150 6.03 7.99 20.23
CA ARG A 150 6.44 9.39 20.04
C ARG A 150 5.38 10.16 19.24
N ARG A 151 4.89 9.61 18.13
CA ARG A 151 3.85 10.25 17.31
C ARG A 151 2.56 10.46 18.09
N LEU A 152 2.10 9.46 18.85
CA LEU A 152 0.90 9.56 19.68
C LEU A 152 1.05 10.58 20.81
N GLN A 153 2.20 10.62 21.49
CA GLN A 153 2.47 11.68 22.49
C GLN A 153 2.42 13.08 21.88
N THR A 154 2.89 13.21 20.64
CA THR A 154 2.87 14.48 19.91
C THR A 154 1.45 14.86 19.52
N TRP A 155 0.68 13.89 19.04
CA TRP A 155 -0.73 14.02 18.74
C TRP A 155 -1.51 14.49 19.97
N SER A 156 -1.38 13.79 21.11
CA SER A 156 -2.01 14.16 22.38
C SER A 156 -1.64 15.57 22.85
N LYS A 157 -0.36 15.95 22.73
CA LYS A 157 0.10 17.30 23.08
C LYS A 157 -0.51 18.37 22.17
N HIS A 158 -0.69 18.07 20.89
CA HIS A 158 -1.27 19.00 19.92
C HIS A 158 -2.79 19.13 20.07
N THR A 159 -3.50 18.01 20.24
CA THR A 159 -4.96 17.96 20.28
C THR A 159 -5.54 18.29 21.66
N GLY A 160 -4.73 18.15 22.72
CA GLY A 160 -5.17 18.21 24.11
C GLY A 160 -5.82 16.90 24.60
N GLU A 161 -5.85 15.86 23.77
CA GLU A 161 -6.47 14.57 24.09
C GLU A 161 -5.47 13.60 24.72
N GLU A 162 -5.71 13.19 25.96
CA GLU A 162 -4.96 12.08 26.55
C GLU A 162 -5.48 10.74 26.04
N LEU A 163 -4.59 9.84 25.61
CA LEU A 163 -4.88 8.45 25.23
C LEU A 163 -4.68 7.54 26.45
N ASP A 164 -5.63 7.59 27.39
CA ASP A 164 -5.65 6.72 28.56
C ASP A 164 -6.40 5.39 28.28
N LYS A 165 -6.59 4.58 29.33
CA LYS A 165 -7.28 3.28 29.19
C LYS A 165 -8.76 3.38 28.81
N SER A 166 -9.38 4.55 28.93
CA SER A 166 -10.77 4.80 28.52
C SER A 166 -10.91 5.13 27.03
N LYS A 167 -9.80 5.44 26.36
CA LYS A 167 -9.72 5.76 24.92
C LYS A 167 -8.92 4.66 24.22
N PRO A 168 -9.58 3.55 23.83
CA PRO A 168 -8.94 2.28 23.49
C PRO A 168 -8.19 2.33 22.15
N LEU A 169 -6.95 2.83 22.16
CA LEU A 169 -5.99 2.65 21.07
C LEU A 169 -4.91 1.65 21.48
N PHE A 170 -4.96 0.45 20.90
CA PHE A 170 -3.99 -0.61 21.14
C PHE A 170 -2.95 -0.65 20.02
N VAL A 171 -1.69 -0.97 20.36
CA VAL A 171 -0.60 -1.07 19.38
C VAL A 171 0.07 -2.43 19.48
N ILE A 172 0.13 -3.15 18.37
CA ILE A 172 0.90 -4.38 18.21
C ILE A 172 2.18 -4.01 17.46
N GLN A 173 3.34 -4.24 18.06
CA GLN A 173 4.65 -3.84 17.49
C GLN A 173 5.35 -4.93 16.66
N SER A 174 4.68 -6.07 16.51
CA SER A 174 5.12 -7.19 15.68
C SER A 174 4.20 -7.31 14.45
N PRO A 175 4.75 -7.73 13.30
CA PRO A 175 3.90 -8.06 12.16
C PRO A 175 3.03 -9.27 12.46
N ILE A 176 1.88 -9.34 11.78
CA ILE A 176 1.05 -10.54 11.68
C ILE A 176 1.35 -11.17 10.31
N GLU A 177 1.68 -12.45 10.26
CA GLU A 177 1.93 -13.19 9.01
C GLU A 177 0.58 -13.55 8.37
N MET A 178 -0.01 -12.63 7.61
CA MET A 178 -1.41 -12.74 7.13
C MET A 178 -1.67 -13.93 6.19
N LEU A 179 -0.64 -14.48 5.54
CA LEU A 179 -0.74 -15.70 4.75
C LEU A 179 -0.80 -16.99 5.59
N ASN A 180 -0.45 -16.93 6.87
CA ASN A 180 -0.52 -18.04 7.80
C ASN A 180 -1.82 -17.95 8.63
N ALA A 181 -2.77 -18.83 8.33
CA ALA A 181 -4.07 -18.83 9.01
C ALA A 181 -3.99 -19.07 10.53
N VAL A 182 -2.97 -19.79 11.01
CA VAL A 182 -2.76 -20.02 12.45
C VAL A 182 -2.32 -18.72 13.11
N ASP A 183 -1.40 -17.99 12.48
CA ASP A 183 -0.90 -16.71 13.01
C ASP A 183 -2.00 -15.63 13.02
N VAL A 184 -2.79 -15.55 11.94
CA VAL A 184 -3.97 -14.67 11.89
C VAL A 184 -4.96 -15.00 13.01
N SER A 185 -5.22 -16.28 13.28
CA SER A 185 -6.12 -16.69 14.37
C SER A 185 -5.56 -16.27 15.73
N ALA A 186 -4.27 -16.56 15.99
CA ALA A 186 -3.62 -16.21 17.24
C ALA A 186 -3.59 -14.68 17.46
N ALA A 187 -3.32 -13.90 16.41
CA ALA A 187 -3.38 -12.45 16.45
C ALA A 187 -4.79 -11.95 16.77
N CYS A 188 -5.83 -12.53 16.16
CA CYS A 188 -7.22 -12.18 16.48
C CYS A 188 -7.58 -12.53 17.94
N ASP A 189 -7.11 -13.67 18.46
CA ASP A 189 -7.34 -14.06 19.86
C ASP A 189 -6.64 -13.07 20.81
N ALA A 190 -5.39 -12.70 20.52
CA ALA A 190 -4.65 -11.71 21.30
C ALA A 190 -5.28 -10.31 21.25
N ILE A 191 -5.81 -9.91 20.09
CA ILE A 191 -6.57 -8.66 19.94
C ILE A 191 -7.83 -8.70 20.81
N ALA A 192 -8.61 -9.77 20.74
CA ALA A 192 -9.84 -9.92 21.53
C ALA A 192 -9.53 -9.91 23.04
N GLU A 193 -8.47 -10.60 23.47
CA GLU A 193 -8.05 -10.61 24.88
C GLU A 193 -7.61 -9.22 25.35
N ALA A 194 -6.79 -8.52 24.57
CA ALA A 194 -6.27 -7.21 24.95
C ALA A 194 -7.37 -6.12 24.99
N THR A 195 -8.32 -6.20 24.06
CA THR A 195 -9.41 -5.21 23.92
C THR A 195 -10.61 -5.52 24.81
N GLY A 196 -10.77 -6.75 25.30
CA GLY A 196 -11.84 -7.12 26.21
C GLY A 196 -13.23 -6.86 25.62
N GLU A 197 -14.04 -6.05 26.31
CA GLU A 197 -15.41 -5.72 25.91
C GLU A 197 -15.51 -4.48 25.00
N PHE A 198 -14.39 -3.84 24.66
CA PHE A 198 -14.44 -2.69 23.76
C PHE A 198 -14.90 -3.09 22.35
N ASP A 199 -15.82 -2.30 21.79
CA ASP A 199 -16.29 -2.46 20.41
C ASP A 199 -15.21 -2.03 19.42
N ILE A 200 -14.58 -2.99 18.73
CA ILE A 200 -13.50 -2.73 17.78
C ILE A 200 -14.09 -2.15 16.50
N LYS A 201 -13.78 -0.89 16.21
CA LYS A 201 -14.22 -0.19 15.00
C LYS A 201 -13.19 -0.22 13.89
N LEU A 202 -11.90 -0.24 14.27
CA LEU A 202 -10.81 -0.08 13.32
C LEU A 202 -9.63 -0.98 13.65
N ILE A 203 -9.09 -1.66 12.63
CA ILE A 203 -7.78 -2.31 12.68
C ILE A 203 -6.93 -1.75 11.55
N VAL A 204 -5.73 -1.24 11.87
CA VAL A 204 -4.77 -0.75 10.88
C VAL A 204 -3.62 -1.75 10.74
N LEU A 205 -3.35 -2.21 9.52
CA LEU A 205 -2.20 -3.05 9.17
C LEU A 205 -1.15 -2.18 8.47
N ASP A 206 -0.15 -1.73 9.22
CA ASP A 206 0.92 -0.85 8.72
C ASP A 206 2.29 -1.56 8.73
N THR A 207 2.84 -2.00 7.60
CA THR A 207 2.34 -1.97 6.22
C THR A 207 1.94 -3.37 5.74
N LEU A 208 1.24 -3.47 4.61
CA LEU A 208 0.95 -4.72 3.90
C LEU A 208 2.21 -5.55 3.75
N ALA A 209 3.30 -4.96 3.24
CA ALA A 209 4.54 -5.67 2.96
C ALA A 209 5.16 -6.32 4.21
N ARG A 210 4.97 -5.70 5.38
CA ARG A 210 5.47 -6.23 6.66
C ARG A 210 4.56 -7.27 7.27
N ASN A 211 3.26 -7.18 7.01
CA ASN A 211 2.25 -8.11 7.50
C ASN A 211 1.89 -9.17 6.45
N PHE A 212 2.65 -9.29 5.35
CA PHE A 212 2.21 -10.13 4.24
C PHE A 212 2.35 -11.61 4.60
N GLY A 213 3.54 -12.05 4.99
CA GLY A 213 3.87 -13.47 4.98
C GLY A 213 5.19 -13.76 4.29
N ASP A 214 5.42 -15.06 4.11
CA ASP A 214 6.46 -15.67 3.30
C ASP A 214 6.12 -15.75 1.79
N GLY A 215 4.98 -15.20 1.37
CA GLY A 215 4.50 -15.25 -0.02
C GLY A 215 4.92 -14.06 -0.89
N ASP A 216 4.46 -14.09 -2.15
CA ASP A 216 4.75 -13.05 -3.14
C ASP A 216 3.57 -12.08 -3.31
N GLU A 217 3.74 -10.81 -2.94
CA GLU A 217 2.70 -9.77 -3.10
C GLU A 217 2.32 -9.49 -4.57
N ASN A 218 3.14 -9.92 -5.53
CA ASN A 218 2.84 -9.81 -6.95
C ASN A 218 1.97 -10.98 -7.43
N SER A 219 1.95 -12.10 -6.69
CA SER A 219 1.10 -13.24 -6.98
C SER A 219 -0.35 -12.92 -6.65
N THR A 220 -1.22 -12.98 -7.66
CA THR A 220 -2.68 -12.88 -7.46
C THR A 220 -3.19 -13.94 -6.48
N GLY A 221 -2.59 -15.14 -6.48
CA GLY A 221 -2.98 -16.21 -5.56
C GLY A 221 -2.70 -15.87 -4.10
N ASP A 222 -1.50 -15.37 -3.82
CA ASP A 222 -1.13 -14.97 -2.45
C ASP A 222 -1.86 -13.69 -2.02
N MET A 223 -2.02 -12.71 -2.92
CA MET A 223 -2.80 -11.52 -2.61
C MET A 223 -4.27 -11.85 -2.28
N ASN A 224 -4.88 -12.81 -2.97
CA ASN A 224 -6.24 -13.28 -2.64
C ASN A 224 -6.29 -13.97 -1.26
N ARG A 225 -5.24 -14.69 -0.85
CA ARG A 225 -5.14 -15.26 0.50
C ARG A 225 -5.04 -14.17 1.56
N PHE A 226 -4.25 -13.12 1.31
CA PHE A 226 -4.15 -11.94 2.18
C PHE A 226 -5.50 -11.22 2.32
N VAL A 227 -6.17 -10.92 1.20
CA VAL A 227 -7.52 -10.32 1.19
C VAL A 227 -8.52 -11.18 1.96
N SER A 228 -8.45 -12.51 1.79
CA SER A 228 -9.31 -13.43 2.54
C SER A 228 -9.04 -13.39 4.05
N ALA A 229 -7.79 -13.17 4.47
CA ALA A 229 -7.44 -13.00 5.88
C ALA A 229 -8.00 -11.68 6.44
N VAL A 230 -7.90 -10.59 5.69
CA VAL A 230 -8.53 -9.30 6.02
C VAL A 230 -10.05 -9.46 6.18
N GLY A 231 -10.70 -10.14 5.22
CA GLY A 231 -12.14 -10.42 5.29
C GLY A 231 -12.56 -11.20 6.55
N ARG A 232 -11.74 -12.17 6.98
CA ARG A 232 -11.99 -12.90 8.24
C ARG A 232 -11.89 -12.01 9.48
N MET A 233 -10.97 -11.03 9.49
CA MET A 233 -10.86 -10.06 10.59
C MET A 233 -12.08 -9.13 10.62
N ILE A 234 -12.50 -8.63 9.46
CA ILE A 234 -13.72 -7.81 9.32
C ILE A 234 -14.93 -8.59 9.83
N GLU A 235 -15.13 -9.83 9.40
CA GLU A 235 -16.26 -10.67 9.83
C GLU A 235 -16.22 -10.96 11.33
N ARG A 236 -15.04 -11.31 11.86
CA ARG A 236 -14.86 -11.66 13.27
C ARG A 236 -15.17 -10.50 14.22
N PHE A 237 -14.74 -9.29 13.86
CA PHE A 237 -14.84 -8.12 14.73
C PHE A 237 -15.94 -7.14 14.33
N SER A 238 -16.59 -7.34 13.19
CA SER A 238 -17.53 -6.37 12.60
C SER A 238 -16.92 -4.96 12.50
N CYS A 239 -15.65 -4.89 12.12
CA CYS A 239 -14.82 -3.68 12.12
C CYS A 239 -14.31 -3.35 10.70
N THR A 240 -13.78 -2.15 10.51
CA THR A 240 -13.06 -1.77 9.29
C THR A 240 -11.58 -2.12 9.41
N VAL A 241 -10.99 -2.66 8.35
CA VAL A 241 -9.54 -2.91 8.26
C VAL A 241 -8.90 -1.96 7.26
N VAL A 242 -7.94 -1.15 7.73
CA VAL A 242 -7.12 -0.27 6.88
C VAL A 242 -5.78 -0.93 6.60
N VAL A 243 -5.47 -1.17 5.33
CA VAL A 243 -4.22 -1.76 4.86
C VAL A 243 -3.33 -0.65 4.31
N VAL A 244 -2.21 -0.38 4.98
CA VAL A 244 -1.25 0.62 4.50
C VAL A 244 -0.32 -0.02 3.48
N HIS A 245 -0.23 0.54 2.29
CA HIS A 245 0.54 -0.04 1.19
C HIS A 245 1.56 0.93 0.58
N HIS A 246 2.56 0.39 -0.09
CA HIS A 246 3.49 1.16 -0.89
C HIS A 246 2.97 1.32 -2.32
N SER A 247 3.35 2.40 -2.98
CA SER A 247 3.16 2.54 -4.42
C SER A 247 4.18 1.71 -5.21
N GLY A 248 3.90 1.47 -6.48
CA GLY A 248 4.78 0.76 -7.40
C GLY A 248 6.12 1.46 -7.65
N HIS A 249 7.14 0.69 -8.04
CA HIS A 249 8.42 1.27 -8.44
C HIS A 249 8.28 1.93 -9.82
N GLY A 250 8.56 3.23 -9.92
CA GLY A 250 8.43 4.01 -11.16
C GLY A 250 7.00 4.48 -11.50
N ASP A 251 5.99 3.94 -10.84
CA ASP A 251 4.59 4.36 -10.98
C ASP A 251 3.96 4.57 -9.60
N ASN A 252 3.86 5.85 -9.20
CA ASN A 252 3.27 6.24 -7.93
C ASN A 252 1.74 6.40 -7.98
N SER A 253 1.12 6.21 -9.15
CA SER A 253 -0.31 6.39 -9.32
C SER A 253 -1.15 5.24 -8.74
N ARG A 254 -0.52 4.10 -8.47
CA ARG A 254 -1.16 2.87 -7.96
C ARG A 254 -0.35 2.19 -6.86
N GLY A 255 -1.03 1.36 -6.07
CA GLY A 255 -0.39 0.43 -5.13
C GLY A 255 0.55 -0.57 -5.83
N ARG A 256 1.58 -1.01 -5.11
CA ARG A 256 2.54 -2.03 -5.54
C ARG A 256 1.88 -3.41 -5.67
N GLY A 257 2.42 -4.30 -6.49
CA GLY A 257 2.00 -5.71 -6.53
C GLY A 257 0.71 -5.96 -7.31
N SER A 258 -0.02 -7.01 -6.91
CA SER A 258 -1.21 -7.49 -7.62
C SER A 258 -2.38 -6.50 -7.55
N SER A 259 -3.07 -6.32 -8.69
CA SER A 259 -4.32 -5.54 -8.77
C SER A 259 -5.48 -6.16 -7.97
N ALA A 260 -5.34 -7.41 -7.52
CA ALA A 260 -6.33 -8.11 -6.69
C ALA A 260 -6.66 -7.36 -5.39
N LEU A 261 -5.67 -6.70 -4.77
CA LEU A 261 -5.90 -5.90 -3.57
C LEU A 261 -6.84 -4.73 -3.87
N ARG A 262 -6.50 -3.94 -4.90
CA ARG A 262 -7.34 -2.79 -5.32
C ARG A 262 -8.73 -3.26 -5.73
N ALA A 263 -8.85 -4.41 -6.40
CA ALA A 263 -10.14 -4.97 -6.79
C ALA A 263 -11.01 -5.33 -5.58
N ALA A 264 -10.41 -5.90 -4.54
CA ALA A 264 -11.09 -6.34 -3.32
C ALA A 264 -11.39 -5.22 -2.31
N ALA A 265 -10.64 -4.11 -2.34
CA ALA A 265 -10.88 -2.98 -1.45
C ALA A 265 -12.23 -2.32 -1.74
N ASP A 266 -12.94 -1.91 -0.70
CA ASP A 266 -14.17 -1.11 -0.80
C ASP A 266 -13.83 0.37 -1.00
N ALA A 267 -12.74 0.85 -0.38
CA ALA A 267 -12.18 2.17 -0.62
C ALA A 267 -10.64 2.15 -0.80
N GLU A 268 -10.12 3.05 -1.63
CA GLU A 268 -8.68 3.25 -1.81
C GLU A 268 -8.34 4.73 -1.71
N PHE A 269 -7.28 5.03 -0.96
CA PHE A 269 -6.74 6.36 -0.79
C PHE A 269 -5.27 6.41 -1.19
N ARG A 270 -4.90 7.46 -1.92
CA ARG A 270 -3.51 7.81 -2.22
C ARG A 270 -3.03 8.91 -1.29
N VAL A 271 -1.88 8.69 -0.66
CA VAL A 271 -1.18 9.69 0.16
C VAL A 271 0.08 10.14 -0.55
N GLU A 272 0.13 11.43 -0.88
CA GLU A 272 1.28 12.09 -1.50
C GLU A 272 1.83 13.18 -0.60
N LYS A 273 3.14 13.41 -0.71
CA LYS A 273 3.81 14.48 0.02
C LYS A 273 4.60 15.36 -0.93
N GLU A 274 4.28 16.64 -0.91
CA GLU A 274 4.99 17.70 -1.63
C GLU A 274 5.48 18.71 -0.59
N HIS A 275 6.80 18.81 -0.41
CA HIS A 275 7.41 19.61 0.65
C HIS A 275 6.87 19.24 2.05
N SER A 276 6.14 20.15 2.70
CA SER A 276 5.49 19.94 4.01
C SER A 276 3.99 19.61 3.87
N THR A 277 3.46 19.56 2.66
CA THR A 277 2.04 19.28 2.40
C THR A 277 1.84 17.80 2.17
N VAL A 278 0.92 17.19 2.90
CA VAL A 278 0.45 15.81 2.71
C VAL A 278 -0.96 15.87 2.13
N THR A 279 -1.19 15.23 0.98
CA THR A 279 -2.50 15.16 0.34
C THR A 279 -3.04 13.74 0.41
N LEU A 280 -4.26 13.58 0.91
CA LEU A 280 -5.03 12.34 0.92
C LEU A 280 -6.10 12.43 -0.19
N SER A 281 -5.97 11.63 -1.24
CA SER A 281 -6.92 11.59 -2.37
C SER A 281 -7.68 10.28 -2.36
N HIS A 282 -9.00 10.33 -2.49
CA HIS A 282 -9.85 9.15 -2.67
C HIS A 282 -9.73 8.69 -4.14
N THR A 283 -9.22 7.48 -4.39
CA THR A 283 -8.92 6.96 -5.76
C THR A 283 -9.77 5.76 -6.18
N LYS A 284 -10.58 5.26 -5.26
CA LYS A 284 -11.63 4.27 -5.51
C LYS A 284 -12.62 4.32 -4.35
N ALA A 285 -13.90 4.38 -4.68
CA ALA A 285 -15.01 4.07 -3.78
C ALA A 285 -15.90 3.03 -4.46
N LYS A 286 -16.50 2.13 -3.68
CA LYS A 286 -17.35 1.06 -4.20
C LYS A 286 -18.84 1.42 -4.11
N ASP A 287 -19.31 1.72 -2.91
CA ASP A 287 -20.72 1.88 -2.59
C ASP A 287 -21.08 3.36 -2.26
N ALA A 288 -20.12 4.28 -2.40
CA ALA A 288 -20.27 5.72 -2.18
C ALA A 288 -19.52 6.57 -3.25
N PRO A 289 -19.83 7.87 -3.40
CA PRO A 289 -19.03 8.78 -4.22
C PRO A 289 -17.62 9.00 -3.65
N GLU A 290 -16.64 9.27 -4.51
CA GLU A 290 -15.31 9.69 -4.07
C GLU A 290 -15.38 11.05 -3.37
N SER A 291 -14.81 11.11 -2.17
CA SER A 291 -14.72 12.32 -1.36
C SER A 291 -13.68 13.30 -1.92
N ALA A 292 -13.85 14.60 -1.65
CA ALA A 292 -12.86 15.60 -2.00
C ALA A 292 -11.49 15.32 -1.33
N PRO A 293 -10.36 15.61 -2.01
CA PRO A 293 -9.04 15.44 -1.40
C PRO A 293 -8.86 16.29 -0.14
N VAL A 294 -8.26 15.71 0.89
CA VAL A 294 -7.93 16.40 2.15
C VAL A 294 -6.44 16.75 2.14
N ARG A 295 -6.09 17.97 2.53
CA ARG A 295 -4.70 18.45 2.58
C ARG A 295 -4.29 18.81 3.99
N PHE A 296 -3.12 18.35 4.37
CA PHE A 296 -2.53 18.57 5.68
C PHE A 296 -1.17 19.27 5.53
N SER A 297 -0.84 20.16 6.47
CA SER A 297 0.55 20.53 6.72
C SER A 297 1.14 19.61 7.79
N LEU A 298 2.30 19.04 7.51
CA LEU A 298 3.06 18.24 8.47
C LEU A 298 3.94 19.17 9.32
N GLU A 299 3.53 19.43 10.55
CA GLU A 299 4.17 20.39 11.44
C GLU A 299 4.98 19.72 12.54
N SER A 300 6.19 20.23 12.78
CA SER A 300 7.08 19.74 13.82
C SER A 300 6.67 20.28 15.19
N VAL A 301 6.56 19.38 16.17
CA VAL A 301 6.25 19.69 17.56
C VAL A 301 7.39 19.18 18.44
N GLU A 302 7.85 20.04 19.34
CA GLU A 302 8.90 19.72 20.30
C GLU A 302 8.35 18.90 21.47
N LEU A 303 8.98 17.76 21.75
CA LEU A 303 8.66 16.87 22.87
C LEU A 303 9.61 17.04 24.05
N GLY A 304 10.78 17.64 23.83
CA GLY A 304 11.77 17.93 24.86
C GLY A 304 13.12 18.20 24.23
N THR A 305 14.18 18.00 25.00
CA THR A 305 15.56 18.25 24.58
C THR A 305 16.37 16.95 24.62
N ARG A 306 17.15 16.69 23.58
CA ARG A 306 18.07 15.55 23.50
C ARG A 306 19.27 15.78 24.43
N ALA A 307 20.03 14.72 24.69
CA ALA A 307 21.24 14.79 25.53
C ALA A 307 22.32 15.75 24.99
N ASN A 308 22.32 16.02 23.67
CA ASN A 308 23.23 16.95 23.01
C ASN A 308 22.73 18.41 23.00
N GLY A 309 21.61 18.71 23.67
CA GLY A 309 21.02 20.05 23.71
C GLY A 309 20.11 20.40 22.53
N GLU A 310 19.98 19.54 21.52
CA GLU A 310 19.10 19.79 20.38
C GLU A 310 17.64 19.47 20.71
N PRO A 311 16.66 20.16 20.08
CA PRO A 311 15.25 19.82 20.21
C PRO A 311 14.95 18.36 19.79
N PHE A 312 14.27 17.63 20.65
CA PHE A 312 13.68 16.33 20.34
C PHE A 312 12.27 16.54 19.82
N THR A 313 12.10 16.42 18.50
CA THR A 313 10.83 16.72 17.85
C THR A 313 10.18 15.48 17.22
N SER A 314 8.89 15.62 16.94
CA SER A 314 8.07 14.74 16.12
C SER A 314 7.14 15.61 15.29
N ALA A 315 6.18 15.04 14.55
CA ALA A 315 5.26 15.82 13.73
C ALA A 315 3.78 15.43 13.93
N VAL A 316 2.89 16.36 13.59
CA VAL A 316 1.43 16.20 13.53
C VAL A 316 0.89 16.71 12.20
N LEU A 317 -0.28 16.21 11.81
CA LEU A 317 -1.01 16.71 10.65
C LEU A 317 -1.96 17.81 11.11
N ILE A 318 -1.97 18.92 10.38
CA ILE A 318 -2.94 20.00 10.56
C ILE A 318 -3.67 20.15 9.24
N GLU A 319 -4.99 19.91 9.24
CA GLU A 319 -5.81 20.23 8.07
C GLU A 319 -5.64 21.69 7.72
N ARG A 320 -5.36 21.92 6.44
CA ARG A 320 -5.45 23.22 5.84
C ARG A 320 -6.71 23.20 5.01
N GLU A 321 -7.53 24.24 5.13
CA GLU A 321 -8.51 24.51 4.09
C GLU A 321 -7.82 24.35 2.76
N ALA A 322 -8.53 23.80 1.78
CA ALA A 322 -8.05 23.81 0.42
C ALA A 322 -7.73 25.27 0.08
N GLN A 323 -6.47 25.66 0.26
CA GLN A 323 -5.88 26.67 -0.57
C GLN A 323 -6.19 26.09 -1.93
N THR A 324 -7.11 26.73 -2.64
CA THR A 324 -7.06 26.71 -4.09
C THR A 324 -5.58 26.87 -4.35
N VAL A 325 -4.90 25.80 -4.76
CA VAL A 325 -3.66 25.95 -5.47
C VAL A 325 -4.17 26.79 -6.62
N LYS A 326 -4.02 28.11 -6.52
CA LYS A 326 -4.26 28.99 -7.64
C LYS A 326 -3.37 28.33 -8.66
N ALA A 327 -3.96 27.65 -9.65
CA ALA A 327 -3.23 27.04 -10.74
C ALA A 327 -2.12 28.03 -11.07
N THR A 328 -0.86 27.63 -10.84
CA THR A 328 0.28 28.57 -10.80
C THR A 328 0.11 29.45 -12.01
N LYS A 329 -0.28 30.72 -11.81
CA LYS A 329 -0.89 31.48 -12.90
C LYS A 329 0.18 31.61 -13.95
N LEU A 330 0.06 30.83 -15.02
CA LEU A 330 1.09 30.74 -16.04
C LEU A 330 1.36 32.17 -16.48
N THR A 331 2.63 32.56 -16.48
CA THR A 331 3.03 33.85 -17.04
C THR A 331 2.55 33.91 -18.50
N PRO A 332 2.35 35.10 -19.09
CA PRO A 332 1.95 35.20 -20.49
C PRO A 332 2.87 34.42 -21.45
N SER A 333 4.15 34.25 -21.09
CA SER A 333 5.10 33.44 -21.85
C SER A 333 4.83 31.94 -21.70
N GLN A 334 4.58 31.46 -20.49
CA GLN A 334 4.23 30.05 -20.23
C GLN A 334 2.87 29.68 -20.84
N GLN A 335 1.87 30.58 -20.79
CA GLN A 335 0.57 30.38 -21.44
C GLN A 335 0.72 30.19 -22.96
N ARG A 336 1.53 31.03 -23.61
CA ARG A 336 1.83 30.85 -25.05
C ARG A 336 2.53 29.52 -25.31
N ALA A 337 3.52 29.16 -24.49
CA ALA A 337 4.22 27.90 -24.64
C ALA A 337 3.28 26.69 -24.49
N MET A 338 2.37 26.75 -23.52
CA MET A 338 1.37 25.73 -23.26
C MET A 338 0.37 25.62 -24.41
N LYS A 339 -0.09 26.75 -24.95
CA LYS A 339 -0.94 26.78 -26.16
C LYS A 339 -0.25 26.13 -27.37
N ALA A 340 1.02 26.46 -27.61
CA ALA A 340 1.80 25.82 -28.67
C ALA A 340 1.97 24.31 -28.46
N TYR A 341 2.09 23.86 -27.21
CA TYR A 341 2.14 22.45 -26.88
C TYR A 341 0.81 21.77 -27.17
N GLU A 342 -0.31 22.37 -26.76
CA GLU A 342 -1.66 21.86 -27.02
C GLU A 342 -1.93 21.73 -28.51
N ASP A 343 -1.57 22.74 -29.31
CA ASP A 343 -1.69 22.70 -30.76
C ASP A 343 -0.85 21.56 -31.36
N ALA A 344 0.40 21.39 -30.88
CA ALA A 344 1.25 20.28 -31.30
C ALA A 344 0.74 18.91 -30.83
N ALA A 345 0.06 18.83 -29.68
CA ALA A 345 -0.55 17.60 -29.17
C ALA A 345 -1.75 17.17 -30.01
N LYS A 346 -2.57 18.13 -30.44
CA LYS A 346 -3.70 17.90 -31.35
C LYS A 346 -3.22 17.37 -32.71
N GLU A 347 -2.19 17.99 -33.28
CA GLU A 347 -1.71 17.68 -34.64
C GLU A 347 -0.76 16.47 -34.68
N HIS A 348 0.13 16.35 -33.70
CA HIS A 348 1.30 15.46 -33.72
C HIS A 348 1.52 14.69 -32.40
N GLY A 349 0.51 14.61 -31.53
CA GLY A 349 0.59 13.85 -30.30
C GLY A 349 0.93 12.37 -30.54
N LEU A 350 1.75 11.81 -29.66
CA LEU A 350 2.04 10.39 -29.57
C LEU A 350 1.00 9.72 -28.68
N PHE A 351 0.55 8.54 -29.09
CA PHE A 351 -0.48 7.77 -28.41
C PHE A 351 -0.01 6.34 -28.22
N ALA A 352 -0.38 5.72 -27.10
CA ALA A 352 -0.19 4.30 -26.89
C ALA A 352 -1.28 3.50 -27.62
N ASP A 353 -1.09 2.19 -27.72
CA ASP A 353 -2.00 1.28 -28.43
C ASP A 353 -3.43 1.26 -27.84
N ASP A 354 -3.57 1.65 -26.57
CA ASP A 354 -4.85 1.78 -25.87
C ASP A 354 -5.54 3.15 -26.08
N GLY A 355 -4.96 4.02 -26.91
CA GLY A 355 -5.46 5.36 -27.20
C GLY A 355 -5.11 6.43 -26.15
N SER A 356 -4.29 6.09 -25.13
CA SER A 356 -3.82 7.07 -24.15
C SER A 356 -2.76 8.01 -24.75
N VAL A 357 -2.80 9.30 -24.38
CA VAL A 357 -1.84 10.31 -24.82
C VAL A 357 -0.51 10.07 -24.12
N ILE A 358 0.54 9.75 -24.87
CA ILE A 358 1.91 9.61 -24.36
C ILE A 358 2.55 10.99 -24.19
N GLY A 359 2.34 11.90 -25.14
CA GLY A 359 2.91 13.25 -25.11
C GLY A 359 3.20 13.81 -26.49
N VAL A 360 4.04 14.85 -26.56
CA VAL A 360 4.45 15.52 -27.80
C VAL A 360 5.97 15.51 -27.89
N HIS A 361 6.49 15.06 -29.03
CA HIS A 361 7.93 15.13 -29.28
C HIS A 361 8.40 16.58 -29.39
N ARG A 362 9.56 16.88 -28.80
CA ARG A 362 10.16 18.23 -28.66
C ARG A 362 10.22 19.00 -29.97
N ASN A 363 10.56 18.32 -31.06
CA ASN A 363 10.65 18.96 -32.38
C ASN A 363 9.29 19.44 -32.90
N GLU A 364 8.22 18.71 -32.64
CA GLU A 364 6.86 19.09 -33.08
C GLU A 364 6.34 20.24 -32.23
N TRP A 365 6.56 20.20 -30.90
CA TRP A 365 6.28 21.33 -30.04
C TRP A 365 7.08 22.58 -30.44
N ARG A 366 8.37 22.43 -30.77
CA ARG A 366 9.22 23.53 -31.22
C ARG A 366 8.67 24.21 -32.48
N LYS A 367 8.22 23.43 -33.47
CA LYS A 367 7.61 23.98 -34.70
C LYS A 367 6.36 24.80 -34.37
N ALA A 368 5.47 24.26 -33.53
CA ALA A 368 4.27 24.96 -33.10
C ALA A 368 4.59 26.24 -32.31
N PHE A 369 5.57 26.19 -31.41
CA PHE A 369 6.03 27.35 -30.64
C PHE A 369 6.57 28.45 -31.55
N TYR A 370 7.36 28.10 -32.58
CA TYR A 370 7.96 29.06 -33.50
C TYR A 370 6.92 29.80 -34.36
N ARG A 371 5.76 29.19 -34.62
CA ARG A 371 4.63 29.82 -35.34
C ARG A 371 4.04 30.99 -34.55
N ILE A 372 4.05 30.93 -33.23
CA ILE A 372 3.40 31.92 -32.35
C ILE A 372 4.39 32.75 -31.52
N ALA A 373 5.70 32.54 -31.72
CA ALA A 373 6.76 33.22 -31.01
C ALA A 373 6.84 34.69 -31.44
N THR A 374 6.96 35.61 -30.49
CA THR A 374 7.02 37.06 -30.71
C THR A 374 8.44 37.59 -30.94
N GLN A 375 9.44 36.71 -30.98
CA GLN A 375 10.85 37.07 -31.15
C GLN A 375 11.21 37.17 -32.63
N ASP A 376 12.06 38.15 -32.97
CA ASP A 376 12.32 38.52 -34.37
C ASP A 376 13.46 37.72 -35.05
N ASN A 377 14.12 36.81 -34.33
CA ASN A 377 15.18 35.96 -34.88
C ASN A 377 15.20 34.55 -34.28
N ASP A 378 15.75 33.60 -35.04
CA ASP A 378 15.72 32.18 -34.70
C ASP A 378 16.52 31.82 -33.44
N ASP A 379 17.61 32.53 -33.15
CA ASP A 379 18.40 32.31 -31.94
C ASP A 379 17.59 32.71 -30.68
N SER A 380 16.86 33.82 -30.75
CA SER A 380 15.99 34.30 -29.67
C SER A 380 14.77 33.40 -29.48
N LYS A 381 14.17 32.90 -30.57
CA LYS A 381 13.09 31.89 -30.51
C LYS A 381 13.58 30.59 -29.85
N SER A 382 14.79 30.15 -30.21
CA SER A 382 15.41 28.93 -29.65
C SER A 382 15.66 29.05 -28.15
N LYS A 383 16.20 30.19 -27.71
CA LYS A 383 16.42 30.47 -26.28
C LYS A 383 15.09 30.57 -25.51
N ALA A 384 14.10 31.24 -26.07
CA ALA A 384 12.76 31.36 -25.47
C ALA A 384 12.06 30.00 -25.35
N PHE A 385 12.16 29.15 -26.37
CA PHE A 385 11.60 27.80 -26.34
C PHE A 385 12.27 26.93 -25.29
N ARG A 386 13.61 26.90 -25.23
CA ARG A 386 14.34 26.13 -24.19
C ARG A 386 13.92 26.54 -22.79
N ARG A 387 13.83 27.85 -22.55
CA ARG A 387 13.37 28.40 -21.26
C ARG A 387 11.95 27.97 -20.95
N ALA A 388 11.04 28.04 -21.91
CA ALA A 388 9.66 27.60 -21.71
C ALA A 388 9.54 26.10 -21.39
N CYS A 389 10.33 25.24 -22.04
CA CYS A 389 10.39 23.81 -21.70
C CYS A 389 10.86 23.60 -20.25
N THR A 390 11.96 24.26 -19.86
CA THR A 390 12.50 24.16 -18.49
C THR A 390 11.50 24.68 -17.47
N ASP A 391 10.96 25.88 -17.67
CA ASP A 391 10.03 26.51 -16.73
C ASP A 391 8.77 25.66 -16.52
N LEU A 392 8.18 25.09 -17.59
CA LEU A 392 6.97 24.27 -17.50
C LEU A 392 7.21 22.90 -16.82
N VAL A 393 8.43 22.37 -16.93
CA VAL A 393 8.83 21.16 -16.20
C VAL A 393 9.08 21.46 -14.72
N GLU A 394 9.80 22.55 -14.43
CA GLU A 394 10.11 22.96 -13.06
C GLU A 394 8.86 23.29 -12.23
N ILE A 395 7.84 23.89 -12.83
CA ILE A 395 6.57 24.17 -12.15
C ILE A 395 5.60 22.98 -12.12
N GLY A 396 6.00 21.82 -12.67
CA GLY A 396 5.21 20.59 -12.62
C GLY A 396 3.98 20.55 -13.53
N GLU A 397 3.95 21.33 -14.61
CA GLU A 397 2.88 21.25 -15.62
C GLU A 397 3.18 20.18 -16.69
N LEU A 398 4.46 19.97 -17.00
CA LEU A 398 4.94 18.97 -17.93
C LEU A 398 6.07 18.13 -17.32
N ASP A 399 6.24 16.92 -17.81
CA ASP A 399 7.44 16.10 -17.60
C ASP A 399 8.06 15.78 -18.96
N VAL A 400 9.35 15.44 -18.98
CA VAL A 400 10.07 15.12 -20.21
C VAL A 400 10.88 13.83 -20.07
N ALA A 401 10.65 12.90 -20.99
CA ALA A 401 11.43 11.68 -21.14
C ALA A 401 11.67 11.43 -22.64
N ASP A 402 12.91 11.11 -23.03
CA ASP A 402 13.28 10.81 -24.42
C ASP A 402 12.81 11.86 -25.45
N ASP A 403 13.00 13.14 -25.12
CA ASP A 403 12.50 14.30 -25.89
C ASP A 403 10.98 14.33 -26.10
N VAL A 404 10.20 13.53 -25.38
CA VAL A 404 8.73 13.57 -25.35
C VAL A 404 8.27 14.28 -24.09
N PHE A 405 7.51 15.35 -24.29
CA PHE A 405 6.90 16.14 -23.21
C PHE A 405 5.48 15.64 -22.96
N ARG A 406 5.09 15.46 -21.70
CA ARG A 406 3.79 14.90 -21.30
C ARG A 406 3.17 15.68 -20.14
N TYR A 407 1.85 15.72 -20.07
CA TYR A 407 1.15 16.32 -18.94
C TYR A 407 1.40 15.57 -17.65
N VAL A 408 1.66 16.32 -16.57
CA VAL A 408 1.73 15.79 -15.20
C VAL A 408 0.94 16.69 -14.25
N GLY A 409 0.70 16.20 -13.03
CA GLY A 409 -0.07 16.91 -12.00
C GLY A 409 -1.56 16.57 -11.95
N THR A 410 -2.28 17.20 -11.01
CA THR A 410 -3.65 16.87 -10.58
C THR A 410 -4.70 16.87 -11.70
N PHE A 411 -4.44 17.57 -12.81
CA PHE A 411 -5.37 17.70 -13.94
C PHE A 411 -4.89 17.03 -15.23
N ALA A 412 -3.81 16.24 -15.19
CA ALA A 412 -3.23 15.61 -16.38
C ALA A 412 -4.26 14.73 -17.14
N TRP A 413 -5.12 14.02 -16.41
CA TRP A 413 -6.20 13.21 -16.99
C TRP A 413 -7.22 14.05 -17.78
N VAL A 414 -7.67 15.20 -17.25
CA VAL A 414 -8.61 16.12 -17.93
C VAL A 414 -7.99 16.66 -19.22
N LYS A 415 -6.73 17.11 -19.14
CA LYS A 415 -6.01 17.68 -20.28
C LYS A 415 -5.78 16.61 -21.37
N ASN A 416 -5.45 15.39 -20.98
CA ASN A 416 -5.32 14.27 -21.91
C ASN A 416 -6.66 13.91 -22.58
N GLN A 417 -7.78 13.91 -21.84
CA GLN A 417 -9.10 13.66 -22.42
C GLN A 417 -9.53 14.74 -23.44
N ALA A 418 -9.24 16.01 -23.17
CA ALA A 418 -9.56 17.11 -24.11
C ALA A 418 -8.78 16.99 -25.43
N VAL A 419 -7.49 16.62 -25.35
CA VAL A 419 -6.67 16.34 -26.55
C VAL A 419 -7.27 15.17 -27.35
N THR A 420 -7.64 14.08 -26.69
CA THR A 420 -8.26 12.92 -27.36
C THR A 420 -9.64 13.25 -27.97
N ALA A 421 -10.46 14.05 -27.28
CA ALA A 421 -11.79 14.45 -27.75
C ALA A 421 -11.74 15.36 -28.98
N SER A 422 -10.84 16.35 -28.98
CA SER A 422 -10.68 17.30 -30.10
C SER A 422 -10.22 16.63 -31.40
N ARG A 423 -9.40 15.58 -31.31
CA ARG A 423 -8.96 14.78 -32.47
C ARG A 423 -10.07 13.90 -33.05
N THR A 424 -10.96 13.38 -32.19
CA THR A 424 -12.07 12.50 -32.60
C THR A 424 -13.25 13.27 -33.19
N THR A 425 -13.47 14.53 -32.79
CA THR A 425 -14.67 15.31 -33.15
C THR A 425 -14.41 16.47 -34.12
N GLY A 426 -13.15 16.88 -34.34
CA GLY A 426 -12.84 18.00 -35.23
C GLY A 426 -13.44 19.36 -34.79
N GLN A 427 -13.78 19.51 -33.50
CA GLN A 427 -14.30 20.76 -32.93
C GLN A 427 -13.38 21.28 -31.82
N ASP A 428 -13.09 22.58 -31.88
CA ASP A 428 -12.38 23.32 -30.83
C ASP A 428 -13.29 23.47 -29.60
N THR A 429 -12.95 22.78 -28.51
CA THR A 429 -13.47 23.12 -27.18
C THR A 429 -12.55 24.17 -26.56
N ASP A 430 -13.05 25.39 -26.45
CA ASP A 430 -12.36 26.52 -25.81
C ASP A 430 -12.28 26.26 -24.28
N ILE A 431 -11.07 26.17 -23.73
CA ILE A 431 -10.83 25.85 -22.30
C ILE A 431 -10.71 27.15 -21.45
N ALA A 432 -10.87 28.33 -22.04
CA ALA A 432 -10.79 29.59 -21.31
C ALA A 432 -12.16 30.11 -20.87
N GLY A 433 -12.69 29.53 -19.79
CA GLY A 433 -13.72 30.15 -18.96
C GLY A 433 -15.14 29.71 -19.27
N HIS A 434 -15.64 28.76 -18.48
CA HIS A 434 -16.99 28.75 -17.89
C HIS A 434 -17.16 27.43 -17.14
N VAL A 435 -16.70 27.37 -15.89
CA VAL A 435 -17.33 26.48 -14.90
C VAL A 435 -18.55 27.24 -14.41
N GLN A 436 -19.63 27.16 -15.18
CA GLN A 436 -20.94 27.61 -14.72
C GLN A 436 -21.52 26.48 -13.88
N LEU A 437 -21.46 26.66 -12.56
CA LEU A 437 -22.14 25.80 -11.58
C LEU A 437 -23.63 25.79 -11.89
N ALA A 438 -24.12 24.71 -12.46
CA ALA A 438 -25.54 24.42 -12.49
C ALA A 438 -25.93 23.84 -11.12
N ARG A 439 -26.60 24.67 -10.31
CA ARG A 439 -27.67 24.23 -9.39
C ARG A 439 -28.98 24.15 -10.21
N PRO A 440 -30.01 23.39 -9.80
CA PRO A 440 -30.25 22.70 -8.53
C PRO A 440 -29.91 21.22 -8.53
#